data_AF-A0AAP2BQ29-F1
#
_entry.id   AF-A0AAP2BQ29-F1
#
_cell.length_a   1.000
_cell.length_b   1.000
_cell.length_c   1.000
_cell.angle_alpha   90.00
_cell.angle_beta   90.00
_cell.angle_gamma   90.00
#
_symmetry.space_group_name_H-M   'P 1'
#
loop_
_entity.id
_entity.type
_entity.pdbx_description
1 polymer ?
#
loop_
_entity_poly.entity_id
_entity_poly.type
_entity_poly.pdbx_seq_one_letter_code
_entity_poly.pdbx_strand_id
1 'polypeptide(L)'
;MTITLQAVNELIASLESAGELSIREQKFLKLAKAFKQLAAENAYLLSGAARELNTSWMFHKTMLGAQAAMACLSLGRESAARDWLEGTTDEAGADIPVDITVAGLQAWFDSQMVSNDGKSGFLTRKEAEEAIRKACPATDAFLDGIKADGVEMFVEKCREESMRAISSDIRNNWWLAGEHAEGFAAKLREGDGK
;
A
#
# COMPACT_ATOMS: atom_id res chain seq x y z
N MET A 1 14.70 22.60 -5.52
CA MET A 1 14.06 22.51 -6.84
C MET A 1 13.13 21.30 -6.81
N THR A 2 11.82 21.48 -6.99
CA THR A 2 10.84 20.39 -6.96
C THR A 2 10.40 20.11 -8.39
N ILE A 3 10.64 18.89 -8.89
CA ILE A 3 10.16 18.45 -10.20
C ILE A 3 8.67 18.08 -10.09
N THR A 4 7.85 18.47 -11.07
CA THR A 4 6.42 18.14 -11.13
C THR A 4 6.19 16.83 -11.88
N LEU A 5 5.06 16.14 -11.61
CA LEU A 5 4.69 14.94 -12.36
C LEU A 5 4.51 15.23 -13.86
N GLN A 6 4.08 16.45 -14.21
CA GLN A 6 3.99 16.93 -15.59
C GLN A 6 5.37 16.96 -16.26
N ALA A 7 6.38 17.54 -15.61
CA ALA A 7 7.75 17.58 -16.13
C ALA A 7 8.33 16.16 -16.31
N VAL A 8 7.99 15.22 -15.43
CA VAL A 8 8.38 13.82 -15.57
C VAL A 8 7.72 13.16 -16.78
N ASN A 9 6.42 13.41 -17.01
CA ASN A 9 5.71 12.88 -18.18
C ASN A 9 6.28 13.40 -19.50
N GLU A 10 6.61 14.70 -19.55
CA GLU A 10 7.23 15.33 -20.72
C GLU A 10 8.62 14.77 -20.99
N LEU A 11 9.42 14.54 -19.94
CA LEU A 11 10.73 13.88 -20.07
C LEU A 11 10.60 12.45 -20.61
N ILE A 12 9.67 11.66 -20.09
CA ILE A 12 9.41 10.30 -20.59
C ILE A 12 9.05 10.35 -22.08
N ALA A 13 8.11 11.20 -22.47
CA ALA A 13 7.68 11.31 -23.86
C ALA A 13 8.82 11.74 -24.79
N SER A 14 9.64 12.71 -24.36
CA SER A 14 10.81 13.16 -25.12
C SER A 14 11.81 12.02 -25.33
N LEU A 15 12.15 11.27 -24.28
CA LEU A 15 13.10 10.17 -24.36
C LEU A 15 12.56 8.96 -25.13
N GLU A 16 11.26 8.65 -25.05
CA GLU A 16 10.65 7.56 -25.84
C GLU A 16 10.58 7.89 -27.33
N SER A 17 10.49 9.17 -27.69
CA SER A 17 10.52 9.62 -29.09
C SER A 17 11.92 9.71 -29.69
N ALA A 18 12.96 9.67 -28.86
CA ALA A 18 14.35 9.72 -29.28
C ALA A 18 14.80 8.32 -29.73
N GLY A 19 15.05 8.14 -31.04
CA GLY A 19 15.33 6.84 -31.65
C GLY A 19 16.39 6.01 -30.93
N GLU A 20 17.66 6.45 -30.94
CA GLU A 20 18.73 5.81 -30.17
C GLU A 20 19.06 6.62 -28.93
N LEU A 21 18.79 6.04 -27.76
CA LEU A 21 19.13 6.65 -26.47
C LEU A 21 20.54 6.27 -26.02
N SER A 22 21.28 7.26 -25.54
CA SER A 22 22.53 7.01 -24.81
C SER A 22 22.27 6.21 -23.52
N ILE A 23 23.30 5.55 -22.99
CA ILE A 23 23.22 4.80 -21.72
C ILE A 23 22.69 5.69 -20.59
N ARG A 24 23.07 6.98 -20.58
CA ARG A 24 22.60 7.94 -19.58
C ARG A 24 21.10 8.23 -19.74
N GLU A 25 20.64 8.46 -20.95
CA GLU A 25 19.22 8.73 -21.23
C GLU A 25 18.34 7.51 -20.96
N GLN A 26 18.83 6.30 -21.25
CA GLN A 26 18.15 5.06 -20.87
C GLN A 26 17.97 4.96 -19.35
N LYS A 27 18.99 5.33 -18.55
CA LYS A 27 18.90 5.37 -17.09
C LYS A 27 17.88 6.41 -16.61
N PHE A 28 17.88 7.61 -17.20
CA PHE A 28 16.90 8.64 -16.86
C PHE A 28 15.47 8.24 -17.22
N LEU A 29 15.26 7.59 -18.36
CA LEU A 29 13.95 7.09 -18.77
C LEU A 29 13.42 6.04 -17.78
N LYS A 30 14.27 5.08 -17.37
CA LYS A 30 13.91 4.09 -16.35
C LYS A 30 13.52 4.75 -15.02
N LEU A 31 14.32 5.71 -14.55
CA LEU A 31 14.05 6.42 -13.30
C LEU A 31 12.76 7.25 -13.38
N ALA A 32 12.53 7.96 -14.49
CA ALA A 32 11.33 8.76 -14.71
C ALA A 32 10.06 7.89 -14.70
N LYS A 33 10.11 6.71 -15.34
CA LYS A 33 9.02 5.72 -15.32
C LYS A 33 8.75 5.20 -13.90
N ALA A 34 9.79 4.82 -13.17
CA ALA A 34 9.66 4.37 -11.78
C ALA A 34 9.06 5.45 -10.88
N PHE A 35 9.50 6.71 -11.02
CA PHE A 35 8.94 7.85 -10.29
C PHE A 35 7.45 8.05 -10.60
N LYS A 36 7.06 8.00 -11.87
CA LYS A 36 5.65 8.12 -12.28
C LYS A 36 4.79 7.02 -11.65
N GLN A 37 5.29 5.79 -11.61
CA GLN A 37 4.58 4.65 -11.04
C GLN A 37 4.45 4.78 -9.52
N LEU A 38 5.52 5.17 -8.82
CA LEU A 38 5.49 5.40 -7.37
C LEU A 38 4.55 6.55 -6.99
N ALA A 39 4.49 7.61 -7.80
CA ALA A 39 3.57 8.72 -7.60
C ALA A 39 2.10 8.27 -7.73
N ALA A 40 1.80 7.38 -8.69
CA ALA A 40 0.47 6.81 -8.85
C ALA A 40 0.06 5.93 -7.63
N GLU A 41 0.96 5.08 -7.14
CA GLU A 41 0.69 4.27 -5.94
C GLU A 41 0.52 5.12 -4.69
N ASN A 42 1.32 6.16 -4.52
CA ASN A 42 1.17 7.08 -3.39
C ASN A 42 -0.21 7.76 -3.42
N ALA A 43 -0.67 8.21 -4.60
CA ALA A 43 -2.02 8.77 -4.74
C ALA A 43 -3.13 7.77 -4.37
N TYR A 44 -2.96 6.50 -4.76
CA TYR A 44 -3.87 5.41 -4.37
C TYR A 44 -3.87 5.18 -2.85
N LEU A 45 -2.69 5.05 -2.23
CA LEU A 45 -2.54 4.86 -0.78
C LEU A 45 -3.10 6.03 0.03
N LEU A 46 -2.85 7.27 -0.41
CA LEU A 46 -3.39 8.46 0.25
C LEU A 46 -4.92 8.48 0.21
N SER A 47 -5.50 8.15 -0.95
CA SER A 47 -6.96 8.06 -1.10
C SER A 47 -7.54 6.94 -0.22
N GLY A 48 -6.87 5.80 -0.15
CA GLY A 48 -7.23 4.69 0.74
C GLY A 48 -7.16 5.08 2.21
N ALA A 49 -6.07 5.70 2.65
CA ALA A 49 -5.88 6.16 4.02
C ALA A 49 -6.92 7.22 4.42
N ALA A 50 -7.24 8.16 3.53
CA ALA A 50 -8.29 9.15 3.76
C ALA A 50 -9.66 8.50 3.94
N ARG A 51 -9.99 7.48 3.13
CA ARG A 51 -11.23 6.72 3.27
C ARG A 51 -11.29 6.00 4.63
N GLU A 52 -10.23 5.30 5.03
CA GLU A 52 -10.20 4.60 6.32
C GLU A 52 -10.29 5.56 7.52
N LEU A 53 -9.65 6.73 7.45
CA LEU A 53 -9.78 7.76 8.48
C LEU A 53 -11.20 8.29 8.58
N ASN A 54 -11.88 8.51 7.45
CA ASN A 54 -13.29 8.91 7.43
C ASN A 54 -14.17 7.84 8.07
N THR A 55 -14.02 6.57 7.67
CA THR A 55 -14.76 5.45 8.27
C THR A 55 -14.53 5.36 9.78
N SER A 56 -13.29 5.49 10.25
CA SER A 56 -12.94 5.49 11.67
C SER A 56 -13.63 6.63 12.44
N TRP A 57 -13.64 7.84 11.85
CA TRP A 57 -14.36 8.98 12.42
C TRP A 57 -15.88 8.72 12.50
N MET A 58 -16.49 8.17 11.45
CA MET A 58 -17.90 7.79 11.44
C MET A 58 -18.23 6.73 12.51
N PHE A 59 -17.39 5.71 12.66
CA PHE A 59 -17.54 4.73 13.73
C PHE A 59 -17.48 5.36 15.12
N HIS A 60 -16.51 6.27 15.34
CA HIS A 60 -16.39 6.98 16.61
C HIS A 60 -17.61 7.86 16.90
N LYS A 61 -18.10 8.61 15.89
CA LYS A 61 -19.32 9.43 15.97
C LYS A 61 -20.54 8.56 16.34
N THR A 62 -20.72 7.43 15.66
CA THR A 62 -21.82 6.48 15.91
C THR A 62 -21.76 5.89 17.31
N MET A 63 -20.58 5.46 17.76
CA MET A 63 -20.40 4.91 19.11
C MET A 63 -20.71 5.94 20.20
N LEU A 64 -20.25 7.18 20.06
CA LEU A 64 -20.56 8.26 21.00
C LEU A 64 -22.05 8.61 21.01
N GLY A 65 -22.69 8.66 19.83
CA GLY A 65 -24.13 8.88 19.71
C GLY A 65 -24.95 7.80 20.42
N ALA A 66 -24.59 6.53 20.22
CA ALA A 66 -25.22 5.40 20.92
C ALA A 66 -25.03 5.48 22.44
N GLN A 67 -23.83 5.85 22.92
CA GLN A 67 -23.58 6.07 24.34
C GLN A 67 -24.42 7.21 24.94
N ALA A 68 -24.54 8.32 24.21
CA ALA A 68 -25.39 9.45 24.60
C ALA A 68 -26.88 9.04 24.67
N ALA A 69 -27.34 8.24 23.69
CA ALA A 69 -28.70 7.70 23.67
C ALA A 69 -28.95 6.78 24.88
N MET A 70 -28.02 5.86 25.19
CA MET A 70 -28.11 5.01 26.39
C MET A 70 -28.20 5.84 27.68
N ALA A 71 -27.41 6.92 27.79
CA ALA A 71 -27.49 7.83 28.94
C ALA A 71 -28.87 8.51 29.04
N CYS A 72 -29.44 8.96 27.92
CA CYS A 72 -30.79 9.53 27.87
C CYS A 72 -31.86 8.53 28.32
N LEU A 73 -31.77 7.26 27.88
CA LEU A 73 -32.68 6.19 28.29
C LEU A 73 -32.62 5.94 29.79
N SER A 74 -31.43 5.94 30.39
CA SER A 74 -31.26 5.77 31.85
C SER A 74 -31.95 6.87 32.68
N LEU A 75 -32.18 8.04 32.06
CA LEU A 75 -32.86 9.19 32.65
C LEU A 75 -34.35 9.27 32.26
N GLY A 76 -34.89 8.28 31.55
CA GLY A 76 -36.27 8.27 31.05
C GLY A 76 -36.54 9.26 29.91
N ARG A 77 -35.50 9.74 29.22
CA ARG A 77 -35.60 10.74 28.13
C ARG A 77 -35.61 10.08 26.76
N GLU A 78 -36.67 9.34 26.46
CA GLU A 78 -36.77 8.53 25.24
C GLU A 78 -36.71 9.35 23.94
N SER A 79 -37.33 10.54 23.91
CA SER A 79 -37.27 11.42 22.74
C SER A 79 -35.83 11.84 22.44
N ALA A 80 -35.09 12.28 23.47
CA ALA A 80 -33.70 12.70 23.30
C ALA A 80 -32.79 11.53 22.89
N ALA A 81 -33.07 10.31 23.37
CA ALA A 81 -32.34 9.12 22.94
C ALA A 81 -32.54 8.84 21.45
N ARG A 82 -33.79 9.00 20.95
CA ARG A 82 -34.12 8.86 19.53
C ARG A 82 -33.38 9.91 18.69
N ASP A 83 -33.40 11.17 19.12
CA ASP A 83 -32.73 12.26 18.40
C ASP A 83 -31.21 12.00 18.23
N TRP A 84 -30.55 11.46 19.27
CA TRP A 84 -29.13 11.08 19.20
C TRP A 84 -28.85 9.93 18.22
N LEU A 85 -29.74 8.93 18.15
CA LEU A 85 -29.60 7.79 17.25
C LEU A 85 -29.88 8.19 15.79
N GLU A 86 -30.92 9.00 15.55
CA GLU A 86 -31.28 9.48 14.21
C GLU A 86 -30.22 10.44 13.66
N GLY A 87 -29.75 11.41 14.47
CA GLY A 87 -28.71 12.37 14.05
C GLY A 87 -27.30 11.79 13.90
N THR A 88 -27.11 10.49 14.18
CA THR A 88 -25.86 9.77 13.88
C THR A 88 -25.98 8.79 12.72
N THR A 89 -27.19 8.50 12.24
CA THR A 89 -27.48 7.51 11.19
C THR A 89 -28.02 8.12 9.88
N ASP A 90 -28.17 9.44 9.85
CA ASP A 90 -28.70 10.27 8.76
C ASP A 90 -27.97 10.13 7.41
N GLU A 91 -26.77 9.56 7.38
CA GLU A 91 -25.98 9.34 6.15
C GLU A 91 -25.86 7.85 5.72
N ALA A 92 -26.39 6.89 6.49
CA ALA A 92 -26.18 5.45 6.26
C ALA A 92 -27.42 4.61 6.60
N GLY A 93 -28.57 4.95 6.03
CA GLY A 93 -29.80 4.19 6.23
C GLY A 93 -29.72 2.79 5.61
N ALA A 94 -29.83 1.75 6.44
CA ALA A 94 -30.05 0.39 5.97
C ALA A 94 -31.55 0.18 5.70
N ASP A 95 -31.90 -0.50 4.61
CA ASP A 95 -33.29 -0.85 4.31
C ASP A 95 -33.76 -1.96 5.26
N ILE A 96 -34.39 -1.56 6.36
CA ILE A 96 -34.99 -2.48 7.33
C ILE A 96 -36.35 -2.95 6.79
N PRO A 97 -36.63 -4.28 6.74
CA PRO A 97 -37.92 -4.81 6.34
C PRO A 97 -39.07 -4.23 7.18
N VAL A 98 -40.16 -3.84 6.52
CA VAL A 98 -41.32 -3.16 7.14
C VAL A 98 -42.03 -4.04 8.18
N ASP A 99 -41.93 -5.35 8.05
CA ASP A 99 -42.56 -6.36 8.92
C ASP A 99 -41.59 -6.97 9.95
N ILE A 100 -40.40 -6.39 10.13
CA ILE A 100 -39.41 -6.94 11.06
C ILE A 100 -39.93 -6.96 12.50
N THR A 101 -39.73 -8.09 13.18
CA THR A 101 -40.02 -8.21 14.61
C THR A 101 -38.76 -7.98 15.43
N VAL A 102 -38.91 -7.66 16.72
CA VAL A 102 -37.76 -7.54 17.63
C VAL A 102 -36.91 -8.82 17.64
N ALA A 103 -37.55 -10.00 17.56
CA ALA A 103 -36.84 -11.27 17.48
C ALA A 103 -36.09 -11.48 16.15
N GLY A 104 -36.55 -10.85 15.05
CA GLY A 104 -35.93 -10.93 13.74
C GLY A 104 -34.76 -9.97 13.52
N LEU A 105 -34.61 -8.93 14.36
CA LEU A 105 -33.57 -7.90 14.22
C LEU A 105 -32.15 -8.48 14.23
N GLN A 106 -31.86 -9.43 15.12
CA GLN A 106 -30.52 -10.02 15.23
C GLN A 106 -30.13 -10.78 13.96
N ALA A 107 -31.04 -11.60 13.43
CA ALA A 107 -30.78 -12.37 12.22
C ALA A 107 -30.62 -11.46 10.99
N TRP A 108 -31.42 -10.38 10.89
CA TRP A 108 -31.23 -9.37 9.86
C TRP A 108 -29.87 -8.68 10.00
N PHE A 109 -29.49 -8.24 11.20
CA PHE A 109 -28.19 -7.60 11.45
C PHE A 109 -27.04 -8.53 11.02
N ASP A 110 -27.04 -9.78 11.48
CA ASP A 110 -26.00 -10.75 11.15
C ASP A 110 -25.90 -10.98 9.63
N SER A 111 -27.03 -10.95 8.91
CA SER A 111 -27.05 -11.06 7.45
C SER A 111 -26.41 -9.88 6.71
N GLN A 112 -26.37 -8.70 7.32
CA GLN A 112 -25.72 -7.51 6.76
C GLN A 112 -24.20 -7.50 7.03
N MET A 113 -23.72 -8.29 7.99
CA MET A 113 -22.31 -8.31 8.41
C MET A 113 -21.43 -9.24 7.55
N VAL A 114 -21.45 -9.03 6.24
CA VAL A 114 -20.62 -9.73 5.24
C VAL A 114 -19.48 -8.84 4.75
N SER A 115 -18.30 -9.41 4.48
CA SER A 115 -17.20 -8.66 3.87
C SER A 115 -17.44 -8.39 2.39
N ASN A 116 -16.71 -7.42 1.83
CA ASN A 116 -16.81 -7.01 0.42
C ASN A 116 -16.53 -8.15 -0.59
N ASP A 117 -15.89 -9.25 -0.17
CA ASP A 117 -15.65 -10.45 -0.99
C ASP A 117 -16.69 -11.57 -0.79
N GLY A 118 -17.78 -11.28 -0.06
CA GLY A 118 -18.90 -12.19 0.17
C GLY A 118 -18.59 -13.33 1.13
N LYS A 119 -17.46 -13.28 1.86
CA LYS A 119 -17.12 -14.22 2.92
C LYS A 119 -17.59 -13.68 4.27
N SER A 120 -17.79 -14.58 5.22
CA SER A 120 -18.10 -14.19 6.59
C SER A 120 -16.80 -13.83 7.32
N GLY A 121 -16.34 -12.58 7.18
CA GLY A 121 -15.26 -12.07 8.03
C GLY A 121 -14.55 -10.85 7.49
N PHE A 122 -14.32 -9.86 8.37
CA PHE A 122 -13.34 -8.80 8.13
C PHE A 122 -11.96 -9.43 7.87
N LEU A 123 -11.18 -8.85 6.95
CA LEU A 123 -9.79 -9.27 6.75
C LEU A 123 -9.02 -9.15 8.08
N THR A 124 -8.22 -10.16 8.39
CA THR A 124 -7.20 -10.04 9.43
C THR A 124 -6.19 -8.95 9.03
N ARG A 125 -5.47 -8.38 10.00
CA ARG A 125 -4.40 -7.42 9.73
C ARG A 125 -3.41 -7.93 8.67
N LYS A 126 -3.04 -9.20 8.75
CA LYS A 126 -2.11 -9.83 7.80
C LYS A 126 -2.69 -9.90 6.39
N GLU A 127 -3.95 -10.33 6.24
CA GLU A 127 -4.61 -10.40 4.94
C GLU A 127 -4.80 -9.01 4.31
N ALA A 128 -5.11 -8.00 5.13
CA ALA A 128 -5.18 -6.62 4.67
C ALA A 128 -3.80 -6.09 4.22
N GLU A 129 -2.74 -6.35 4.98
CA GLU A 129 -1.37 -6.00 4.59
C GLU A 129 -0.95 -6.69 3.28
N GLU A 130 -1.23 -7.98 3.11
CA GLU A 130 -0.95 -8.73 1.88
C GLU A 130 -1.75 -8.19 0.68
N ALA A 131 -3.03 -7.87 0.87
CA ALA A 131 -3.87 -7.29 -0.17
C ALA A 131 -3.37 -5.91 -0.62
N ILE A 132 -2.94 -5.06 0.32
CA ILE A 132 -2.37 -3.74 0.01
C ILE A 132 -1.04 -3.87 -0.73
N ARG A 133 -0.15 -4.76 -0.28
CA ARG A 133 1.12 -5.03 -0.99
C ARG A 133 0.88 -5.45 -2.44
N LYS A 134 -0.06 -6.37 -2.66
CA LYS A 134 -0.46 -6.79 -4.00
C LYS A 134 -1.01 -5.64 -4.86
N ALA A 135 -1.66 -4.66 -4.25
CA ALA A 135 -2.18 -3.48 -4.93
C ALA A 135 -1.11 -2.39 -5.20
N CYS A 136 0.05 -2.46 -4.53
CA CYS A 136 1.13 -1.47 -4.63
C CYS A 136 2.50 -2.11 -4.98
N PRO A 137 2.62 -2.81 -6.13
CA PRO A 137 3.84 -3.55 -6.50
C PRO A 137 5.06 -2.67 -6.81
N ALA A 138 4.89 -1.41 -7.21
CA ALA A 138 5.99 -0.51 -7.54
C ALA A 138 6.76 -0.07 -6.29
N THR A 139 6.10 0.02 -5.15
CA THR A 139 6.74 0.27 -3.86
C THR A 139 7.67 -0.89 -3.49
N ASP A 140 7.21 -2.13 -3.64
CA ASP A 140 8.04 -3.32 -3.38
C ASP A 140 9.20 -3.41 -4.40
N ALA A 141 8.92 -3.20 -5.70
CA ALA A 141 9.95 -3.16 -6.74
C ALA A 141 10.99 -2.04 -6.51
N PHE A 142 10.58 -0.89 -5.99
CA PHE A 142 11.50 0.20 -5.62
C PHE A 142 12.41 -0.20 -4.45
N LEU A 143 11.85 -0.84 -3.41
CA LEU A 143 12.63 -1.35 -2.29
C LEU A 143 13.64 -2.40 -2.75
N ASP A 144 13.24 -3.31 -3.63
CA ASP A 144 14.13 -4.31 -4.19
C ASP A 144 15.22 -3.68 -5.08
N GLY A 145 14.90 -2.60 -5.79
CA GLY A 145 15.88 -1.77 -6.47
C GLY A 145 16.94 -1.19 -5.53
N ILE A 146 16.54 -0.64 -4.38
CA ILE A 146 17.49 -0.12 -3.37
C ILE A 146 18.34 -1.25 -2.78
N LYS A 147 17.74 -2.41 -2.49
CA LYS A 147 18.49 -3.58 -2.03
C LYS A 147 19.53 -4.00 -3.08
N ALA A 148 19.14 -4.01 -4.35
CA ALA A 148 20.05 -4.34 -5.45
C ALA A 148 21.20 -3.33 -5.56
N ASP A 149 20.93 -2.02 -5.44
CA ASP A 149 21.97 -0.98 -5.43
C ASP A 149 22.99 -1.24 -4.31
N GLY A 150 22.51 -1.58 -3.10
CA GLY A 150 23.38 -1.92 -1.97
C GLY A 150 24.23 -3.18 -2.20
N VAL A 151 23.65 -4.20 -2.85
CA VAL A 151 24.38 -5.42 -3.23
C VAL A 151 25.42 -5.11 -4.31
N GLU A 152 25.11 -4.26 -5.29
CA GLU A 152 26.05 -3.84 -6.32
C GLU A 152 27.25 -3.07 -5.74
N MET A 153 27.03 -2.23 -4.72
CA MET A 153 28.14 -1.60 -3.98
C MET A 153 29.05 -2.66 -3.32
N PHE A 154 28.47 -3.76 -2.81
CA PHE A 154 29.26 -4.87 -2.27
C PHE A 154 30.01 -5.63 -3.37
N VAL A 155 29.44 -5.78 -4.57
CA VAL A 155 30.13 -6.35 -5.74
C VAL A 155 31.37 -5.52 -6.09
N GLU A 156 31.24 -4.20 -6.17
CA GLU A 156 32.38 -3.31 -6.42
C GLU A 156 33.46 -3.48 -5.35
N LYS A 157 33.06 -3.54 -4.07
CA LYS A 157 33.99 -3.78 -2.97
C LYS A 157 34.72 -5.12 -3.09
N CYS A 158 34.02 -6.18 -3.47
CA CYS A 158 34.62 -7.50 -3.69
C CYS A 158 35.65 -7.47 -4.83
N ARG A 159 35.35 -6.77 -5.93
CA ARG A 159 36.28 -6.60 -7.06
C ARG A 159 37.53 -5.84 -6.63
N GLU A 160 37.40 -4.78 -5.83
CA GLU A 160 38.54 -4.06 -5.26
C GLU A 160 39.44 -4.94 -4.38
N GLU A 161 38.85 -5.69 -3.44
CA GLU A 161 39.60 -6.56 -2.53
C GLU A 161 40.25 -7.73 -3.27
N SER A 162 39.61 -8.26 -4.30
CA SER A 162 40.20 -9.26 -5.21
C SER A 162 41.47 -8.70 -5.88
N MET A 163 41.42 -7.48 -6.44
CA MET A 163 42.58 -6.84 -7.07
C MET A 163 43.73 -6.60 -6.09
N ARG A 164 43.44 -6.32 -4.81
CA ARG A 164 44.45 -6.08 -3.77
C ARG A 164 45.04 -7.37 -3.19
N ALA A 165 44.43 -8.52 -3.42
CA ALA A 165 44.84 -9.77 -2.83
C ALA A 165 46.18 -10.29 -3.38
N ILE A 166 47.10 -10.56 -2.45
CA ILE A 166 48.44 -11.09 -2.72
C ILE A 166 48.38 -12.59 -3.04
N SER A 167 47.56 -13.34 -2.31
CA SER A 167 47.31 -14.77 -2.55
C SER A 167 46.27 -14.97 -3.64
N SER A 168 46.52 -15.92 -4.53
CA SER A 168 45.56 -16.36 -5.56
C SER A 168 44.26 -16.88 -4.96
N ASP A 169 44.33 -17.58 -3.82
CA ASP A 169 43.14 -18.16 -3.19
C ASP A 169 42.24 -17.07 -2.62
N ILE A 170 42.84 -16.06 -1.98
CA ILE A 170 42.11 -14.89 -1.45
C ILE A 170 41.51 -14.08 -2.60
N ARG A 171 42.27 -13.90 -3.70
CA ARG A 171 41.80 -13.21 -4.91
C ARG A 171 40.56 -13.90 -5.48
N ASN A 172 40.64 -15.21 -5.66
CA ASN A 172 39.56 -16.02 -6.25
C ASN A 172 38.31 -16.03 -5.37
N ASN A 173 38.48 -16.09 -4.04
CA ASN A 173 37.35 -16.03 -3.11
C ASN A 173 36.60 -14.70 -3.19
N TRP A 174 37.32 -13.57 -3.19
CA TRP A 174 36.69 -12.26 -3.37
C TRP A 174 36.01 -12.11 -4.73
N TRP A 175 36.63 -12.63 -5.79
CA TRP A 175 36.02 -12.63 -7.11
C TRP A 175 34.69 -13.40 -7.13
N LEU A 176 34.69 -14.64 -6.65
CA LEU A 176 33.51 -15.51 -6.58
C LEU A 176 32.39 -14.89 -5.73
N ALA A 177 32.73 -14.28 -4.60
CA ALA A 177 31.77 -13.56 -3.76
C ALA A 177 31.09 -12.41 -4.52
N GLY A 178 31.87 -11.66 -5.31
CA GLY A 178 31.37 -10.61 -6.19
C GLY A 178 30.41 -11.14 -7.25
N GLU A 179 30.76 -12.23 -7.95
CA GLU A 179 29.91 -12.86 -8.97
C GLU A 179 28.56 -13.34 -8.39
N HIS A 180 28.58 -13.96 -7.20
CA HIS A 180 27.34 -14.39 -6.53
C HIS A 180 26.47 -13.20 -6.10
N ALA A 181 27.09 -12.13 -5.59
CA ALA A 181 26.39 -10.90 -5.23
C ALA A 181 25.80 -10.21 -6.47
N GLU A 182 26.50 -10.18 -7.59
CA GLU A 182 26.00 -9.61 -8.86
C GLU A 182 24.76 -10.37 -9.36
N GLY A 183 24.80 -11.70 -9.32
CA GLY A 183 23.64 -12.53 -9.64
C GLY A 183 22.46 -12.34 -8.67
N PHE A 184 22.73 -12.01 -7.40
CA PHE A 184 21.68 -11.71 -6.43
C PHE A 184 21.06 -10.32 -6.65
N ALA A 185 21.87 -9.30 -6.95
CA ALA A 185 21.39 -7.97 -7.30
C ALA A 185 20.49 -8.00 -8.56
N ALA A 186 20.88 -8.77 -9.57
CA ALA A 186 20.07 -8.96 -10.78
C ALA A 186 18.68 -9.54 -10.46
N LYS A 187 18.61 -10.58 -9.60
CA LYS A 187 17.34 -11.16 -9.16
C LYS A 187 16.44 -10.17 -8.42
N LEU A 188 17.03 -9.34 -7.54
CA LEU A 188 16.28 -8.30 -6.84
C LEU A 188 15.67 -7.28 -7.83
N ARG A 189 16.39 -6.92 -8.90
CA ARG A 189 15.87 -5.98 -9.92
C ARG A 189 14.82 -6.59 -10.84
N GLU A 190 14.89 -7.90 -11.09
CA GLU A 190 13.88 -8.64 -11.86
C GLU A 190 12.58 -8.81 -11.06
N GLY A 191 12.65 -8.65 -9.73
CA GLY A 191 11.57 -9.00 -8.80
C GLY A 191 11.47 -10.52 -8.63
N ASP A 192 10.76 -10.99 -7.60
CA ASP A 192 10.47 -12.42 -7.42
C ASP A 192 9.50 -12.91 -8.54
N GLY A 193 10.05 -13.10 -9.75
CA GLY A 193 9.38 -13.67 -10.90
C GLY A 193 9.45 -15.20 -10.87
N LYS A 194 8.78 -15.82 -9.89
CA LYS A 194 8.13 -17.14 -9.99
C LYS A 194 6.89 -17.20 -9.11
#